data_AF-T2J1C2-F1
#
_entry.id   AF-T2J1C2-F1
#
_cell.length_a   1.000
_cell.length_b   1.000
_cell.length_c   1.000
_cell.angle_alpha   90.00
_cell.angle_beta   90.00
_cell.angle_gamma   90.00
#
_symmetry.space_group_name_H-M   'P 1'
#
loop_
_entity.id
_entity.type
_entity.pdbx_description
1 polymer ?
#
loop_
_entity_poly.entity_id
_entity_poly.type
_entity_poly.pdbx_seq_one_letter_code
_entity_poly.pdbx_strand_id
1 'polypeptide(L)'
;MKILDHKQVKYCNLVKPQQDDNLYLPGLIFKNKLFIKDKSFNLEQQKEAQDYGKQQFLNSKGQKEYLLLEDVTGFIIWQESEEVKLLKLEPKNNGLTNSDLEKIVTKVRGEKGVEIKDRRYLLKLYPKCFVGSDLVDWMVDNLSIPLEKAVKIGQQLVDNKIIHHVHDQHEFENRYLFYRFYIDE
;
A
#
# COMPACT_ATOMS: atom_id res chain seq x y z
N MET A 1 -26.55 15.36 -13.68
CA MET A 1 -25.42 16.13 -13.09
C MET A 1 -25.70 16.35 -11.61
N LYS A 2 -24.70 16.19 -10.73
CA LYS A 2 -24.81 16.50 -9.30
C LYS A 2 -23.81 17.59 -8.92
N ILE A 3 -24.21 18.48 -8.03
CA ILE A 3 -23.35 19.51 -7.44
C ILE A 3 -22.91 18.99 -6.07
N LEU A 4 -21.61 19.03 -5.82
CA LEU A 4 -20.99 18.48 -4.62
C LEU A 4 -19.94 19.45 -4.06
N ASP A 5 -19.73 19.40 -2.75
CA ASP A 5 -18.58 20.03 -2.07
C ASP A 5 -17.38 19.07 -2.05
N HIS A 6 -16.17 19.63 -1.91
CA HIS A 6 -14.90 18.88 -1.89
C HIS A 6 -14.86 17.81 -0.77
N LYS A 7 -15.61 18.01 0.31
CA LYS A 7 -15.72 17.06 1.43
C LYS A 7 -16.59 15.84 1.11
N GLN A 8 -17.39 15.89 0.04
CA GLN A 8 -18.33 14.83 -0.34
C GLN A 8 -17.73 13.80 -1.32
N VAL A 9 -16.51 14.04 -1.77
CA VAL A 9 -15.78 13.17 -2.71
C VAL A 9 -14.46 12.71 -2.10
N LYS A 10 -13.89 11.63 -2.63
CA LYS A 10 -12.53 11.19 -2.28
C LYS A 10 -11.60 11.42 -3.45
N TYR A 11 -10.56 12.22 -3.25
CA TYR A 11 -9.48 12.38 -4.22
C TYR A 11 -8.66 11.10 -4.32
N CYS A 12 -8.21 10.78 -5.54
CA CYS A 12 -7.38 9.61 -5.81
C CYS A 12 -6.45 9.89 -7.00
N ASN A 13 -5.45 9.04 -7.16
CA ASN A 13 -4.66 8.98 -8.39
C ASN A 13 -5.25 7.89 -9.28
N LEU A 14 -5.26 8.14 -10.59
CA LEU A 14 -5.76 7.22 -11.58
C LEU A 14 -4.66 6.89 -12.59
N VAL A 15 -4.80 5.72 -13.20
CA VAL A 15 -3.99 5.28 -14.33
C VAL A 15 -4.90 4.95 -15.50
N LYS A 16 -4.57 5.49 -16.67
CA LYS A 16 -5.19 5.16 -17.95
C LYS A 16 -4.18 4.37 -18.78
N PRO A 17 -4.38 3.05 -18.98
CA PRO A 17 -3.52 2.26 -19.85
C PRO A 17 -3.58 2.78 -21.29
N GLN A 18 -2.43 3.00 -21.92
CA GLN A 18 -2.30 3.30 -23.35
C GLN A 18 -1.40 2.24 -24.02
N GLN A 19 -1.29 2.27 -25.35
CA GLN A 19 -0.61 1.21 -26.12
C GLN A 19 0.86 1.01 -25.73
N ASP A 20 1.58 2.10 -25.41
CA ASP A 20 3.02 2.08 -25.10
C ASP A 20 3.38 2.65 -23.71
N ASP A 21 2.43 3.24 -22.98
CA ASP A 21 2.67 3.82 -21.66
C ASP A 21 1.39 3.91 -20.81
N ASN A 22 1.56 4.13 -19.52
CA ASN A 22 0.49 4.43 -18.57
C ASN A 22 0.39 5.94 -18.36
N LEU A 23 -0.76 6.53 -18.70
CA LEU A 23 -1.03 7.92 -18.36
C LEU A 23 -1.52 8.02 -16.91
N TYR A 24 -0.79 8.74 -16.08
CA TYR A 24 -1.17 9.02 -14.70
C TYR A 24 -1.89 10.36 -14.61
N LEU A 25 -3.04 10.38 -13.92
CA LEU A 25 -3.87 11.58 -13.82
C LEU A 25 -4.59 11.66 -12.46
N PRO A 26 -4.84 12.88 -11.96
CA PRO A 26 -5.66 13.07 -10.76
C PRO A 26 -7.11 12.65 -11.03
N GLY A 27 -7.76 12.10 -10.02
CA GLY A 27 -9.10 11.55 -10.11
C GLY A 27 -9.92 11.72 -8.84
N LEU A 28 -11.19 11.35 -8.95
CA LEU A 28 -12.10 11.24 -7.82
C LEU A 28 -12.78 9.88 -7.77
N ILE A 29 -13.08 9.44 -6.56
CA ILE A 29 -14.03 8.36 -6.29
C ILE A 29 -15.30 8.96 -5.70
N PHE A 30 -16.43 8.65 -6.32
CA PHE A 30 -17.75 8.96 -5.79
C PHE A 30 -18.70 7.79 -6.07
N LYS A 31 -19.37 7.29 -5.03
CA LYS A 31 -20.28 6.12 -5.12
C LYS A 31 -19.67 4.90 -5.85
N ASN A 32 -18.41 4.60 -5.57
CA ASN A 32 -17.66 3.51 -6.17
C ASN A 32 -17.42 3.63 -7.70
N LYS A 33 -17.60 4.84 -8.25
CA LYS A 33 -17.28 5.19 -9.65
C LYS A 33 -16.08 6.12 -9.70
N LEU A 34 -15.33 6.05 -10.81
CA LEU A 34 -14.12 6.83 -11.02
C LEU A 34 -14.40 7.99 -11.97
N PHE A 35 -13.89 9.17 -11.60
CA PHE A 35 -14.07 10.38 -12.37
C PHE A 35 -12.73 11.04 -12.68
N ILE A 36 -12.62 11.57 -13.89
CA ILE A 36 -11.47 12.34 -14.38
C ILE A 36 -11.87 13.80 -14.58
N LYS A 37 -10.90 14.70 -14.44
CA LYS A 37 -11.14 16.13 -14.66
C LYS A 37 -11.48 16.37 -16.13
N ASP A 38 -12.58 17.06 -16.38
CA ASP A 38 -13.04 17.44 -17.72
C ASP A 38 -12.71 18.92 -17.99
N LYS A 39 -13.31 19.83 -17.22
CA LYS A 39 -13.12 21.28 -17.38
C LYS A 39 -13.16 22.03 -16.05
N SER A 40 -12.42 23.13 -15.94
CA SER A 40 -12.47 24.06 -14.80
C SER A 40 -12.96 25.43 -15.23
N PHE A 41 -13.57 26.13 -14.27
CA PHE A 41 -14.20 27.45 -14.41
C PHE A 41 -13.86 28.29 -13.19
N ASN A 42 -13.80 29.61 -13.34
CA ASN A 42 -13.54 30.52 -12.22
C ASN A 42 -14.80 30.72 -11.36
N LEU A 43 -14.66 31.35 -10.18
CA LEU A 43 -15.76 31.62 -9.24
C LEU A 43 -16.93 32.41 -9.85
N GLU A 44 -16.66 33.26 -10.84
CA GLU A 44 -17.70 34.07 -11.52
C GLU A 44 -18.51 33.26 -12.55
N GLN A 45 -18.02 32.07 -12.93
CA GLN A 45 -18.55 31.27 -14.04
C GLN A 45 -19.47 30.12 -13.58
N GLN A 46 -20.10 30.26 -12.41
CA GLN A 46 -20.96 29.21 -11.83
C GLN A 46 -22.05 28.72 -12.80
N LYS A 47 -22.78 29.66 -13.44
CA LYS A 47 -23.85 29.34 -14.38
C LYS A 47 -23.33 28.62 -15.61
N GLU A 48 -22.19 29.09 -16.14
CA GLU A 48 -21.51 28.48 -17.28
C GLU A 48 -21.09 27.04 -16.98
N ALA A 49 -20.55 26.80 -15.78
CA ALA A 49 -20.16 25.47 -15.34
C ALA A 49 -21.38 24.52 -15.24
N GLN A 50 -22.49 25.01 -14.67
CA GLN A 50 -23.74 24.23 -14.59
C GLN A 50 -24.31 23.90 -15.96
N ASP A 51 -24.34 24.86 -16.88
CA ASP A 51 -24.88 24.67 -18.22
C ASP A 51 -24.00 23.72 -19.04
N TYR A 52 -22.67 23.84 -18.93
CA TYR A 52 -21.73 22.92 -19.54
C TYR A 52 -21.92 21.48 -19.05
N GLY A 53 -21.99 21.27 -17.73
CA GLY A 53 -22.18 19.92 -17.17
C GLY A 53 -23.53 19.29 -17.54
N LYS A 54 -24.60 20.09 -17.64
CA LYS A 54 -25.90 19.63 -18.16
C LYS A 54 -25.79 19.22 -19.62
N GLN A 55 -25.13 20.02 -20.46
CA GLN A 55 -24.95 19.73 -21.87
C GLN A 55 -24.15 18.45 -22.08
N GLN A 56 -23.06 18.25 -21.32
CA GLN A 56 -22.26 17.03 -21.41
C GLN A 56 -23.06 15.78 -21.02
N PHE A 57 -23.86 15.87 -19.95
CA PHE A 57 -24.76 14.77 -19.57
C PHE A 57 -25.74 14.41 -20.70
N LEU A 58 -26.35 15.41 -21.35
CA LEU A 58 -27.24 15.19 -22.49
C LEU A 58 -26.51 14.61 -23.71
N ASN A 59 -25.31 15.10 -24.02
CA ASN A 59 -24.49 14.61 -25.13
C ASN A 59 -24.09 13.14 -24.93
N SER A 60 -23.84 12.73 -23.69
CA SER A 60 -23.57 11.34 -23.32
C SER A 60 -24.82 10.44 -23.34
N LYS A 61 -26.01 10.99 -23.65
CA LYS A 61 -27.31 10.31 -23.56
C LYS A 61 -27.57 9.69 -22.18
N GLY A 62 -27.02 10.30 -21.12
CA GLY A 62 -27.10 9.79 -19.76
C GLY A 62 -26.28 8.52 -19.48
N GLN A 63 -25.40 8.11 -20.40
CA GLN A 63 -24.52 6.95 -20.21
C GLN A 63 -23.34 7.25 -19.27
N LYS A 64 -22.99 8.54 -19.08
CA LYS A 64 -21.91 8.96 -18.20
C LYS A 64 -22.43 9.89 -17.12
N GLU A 65 -21.93 9.73 -15.91
CA GLU A 65 -22.17 10.69 -14.83
C GLU A 65 -21.20 11.87 -14.88
N TYR A 66 -21.71 13.04 -14.49
CA TYR A 66 -20.97 14.28 -14.37
C TYR A 66 -21.20 14.91 -13.00
N LEU A 67 -20.11 15.30 -12.35
CA LEU A 67 -20.09 15.99 -11.07
C LEU A 67 -19.58 17.41 -11.26
N LEU A 68 -20.21 18.37 -10.59
CA LEU A 68 -19.74 19.73 -10.45
C LEU A 68 -19.22 19.90 -9.02
N LEU A 69 -17.92 20.11 -8.86
CA LEU A 69 -17.30 20.45 -7.59
C LEU A 69 -17.03 21.95 -7.48
N GLU A 70 -17.31 22.50 -6.31
CA GLU A 70 -17.07 23.90 -5.97
C GLU A 70 -15.98 24.03 -4.89
N ASP A 71 -14.82 24.60 -5.23
CA ASP A 71 -13.78 24.99 -4.26
C ASP A 71 -13.61 26.50 -4.19
N VAL A 72 -12.73 26.91 -3.28
CA VAL A 72 -12.27 28.29 -3.13
C VAL A 72 -11.62 28.87 -4.40
N THR A 73 -11.25 28.06 -5.39
CA THR A 73 -10.64 28.51 -6.65
C THR A 73 -11.62 28.59 -7.81
N GLY A 74 -12.79 27.96 -7.70
CA GLY A 74 -13.82 27.96 -8.74
C GLY A 74 -14.61 26.67 -8.80
N PHE A 75 -14.99 26.29 -10.03
CA PHE A 75 -15.81 25.12 -10.28
C PHE A 75 -15.10 24.13 -11.20
N ILE A 76 -15.18 22.84 -10.89
CA ILE A 76 -14.56 21.78 -11.70
C ILE A 76 -15.60 20.73 -12.07
N ILE A 77 -15.70 20.46 -13.37
CA ILE A 77 -16.47 19.37 -13.92
C ILE A 77 -15.60 18.10 -13.93
N TRP A 78 -16.15 17.05 -13.36
CA TRP A 78 -15.58 15.71 -13.34
C TRP A 78 -16.50 14.76 -14.09
N GLN A 79 -15.93 13.99 -15.02
CA GLN A 79 -16.66 13.05 -15.87
C GLN A 79 -16.32 11.61 -15.46
N GLU A 80 -17.34 10.75 -15.40
CA GLU A 80 -17.17 9.31 -15.20
C GLU A 80 -16.35 8.68 -16.34
N SER A 81 -15.41 7.82 -15.97
CA SER A 81 -14.59 7.08 -16.93
C SER A 81 -14.37 5.64 -16.45
N GLU A 82 -14.73 4.69 -17.30
CA GLU A 82 -14.44 3.26 -17.11
C GLU A 82 -13.06 2.85 -17.68
N GLU A 83 -12.46 3.74 -18.48
CA GLU A 83 -11.14 3.53 -19.12
C GLU A 83 -9.98 3.70 -18.15
N VAL A 84 -10.25 4.24 -16.96
CA VAL A 84 -9.27 4.48 -15.91
C VAL A 84 -9.41 3.46 -14.80
N LYS A 85 -8.28 3.12 -14.19
CA LYS A 85 -8.23 2.33 -12.97
C LYS A 85 -7.70 3.20 -11.85
N LEU A 86 -8.08 2.89 -10.61
CA LEU A 86 -7.38 3.46 -9.47
C LEU A 86 -5.91 3.15 -9.61
N LEU A 87 -5.08 4.19 -9.60
CA LEU A 87 -3.70 4.02 -9.24
C LEU A 87 -3.74 3.58 -7.79
N LYS A 88 -3.73 2.27 -7.59
CA LYS A 88 -3.24 1.70 -6.35
C LYS A 88 -1.79 2.12 -6.31
N LEU A 89 -1.55 3.32 -5.79
CA LEU A 89 -0.48 3.46 -4.84
C LEU A 89 -0.89 2.46 -3.76
N GLU A 90 -0.48 1.21 -3.95
CA GLU A 90 -0.19 0.36 -2.81
C GLU A 90 0.50 1.35 -1.85
N PRO A 91 0.00 1.54 -0.62
CA PRO A 91 0.90 2.08 0.39
C PRO A 91 2.21 1.31 0.20
N LYS A 92 3.36 1.88 0.52
CA LYS A 92 4.55 1.04 0.71
C LYS A 92 4.34 0.05 1.90
N ASN A 93 3.18 -0.60 2.03
CA ASN A 93 3.05 -1.99 2.36
C ASN A 93 3.83 -2.80 1.32
N ASN A 94 5.15 -2.84 1.52
CA ASN A 94 5.89 -4.04 1.15
C ASN A 94 5.30 -5.22 1.94
N GLY A 95 4.18 -5.76 1.50
CA GLY A 95 3.98 -7.20 1.55
C GLY A 95 5.05 -7.78 0.65
N LEU A 96 6.17 -8.22 1.21
CA LEU A 96 7.05 -9.08 0.46
C LEU A 96 6.22 -10.26 -0.03
N THR A 97 6.32 -10.61 -1.31
CA THR A 97 5.66 -11.82 -1.78
C THR A 97 6.26 -13.02 -1.05
N ASN A 98 5.55 -14.16 -0.97
CA ASN A 98 6.14 -15.36 -0.37
C ASN A 98 7.48 -15.72 -1.01
N SER A 99 7.63 -15.52 -2.33
CA SER A 99 8.91 -15.70 -3.02
C SER A 99 10.03 -14.79 -2.49
N ASP A 100 9.71 -13.55 -2.11
CA ASP A 100 10.71 -12.63 -1.57
C ASP A 100 11.06 -12.97 -0.11
N LEU A 101 10.08 -13.41 0.67
CA LEU A 101 10.32 -13.94 2.03
C LEU A 101 11.23 -15.18 1.98
N GLU A 102 10.98 -16.13 1.07
CA GLU A 102 11.82 -17.31 0.89
C GLU A 102 13.27 -16.95 0.53
N LYS A 103 13.48 -15.96 -0.33
CA LYS A 103 14.82 -15.47 -0.66
C LYS A 103 15.53 -14.87 0.55
N ILE A 104 14.80 -14.15 1.40
CA ILE A 104 15.35 -13.59 2.64
C ILE A 104 15.70 -14.73 3.59
N VAL A 105 14.81 -15.68 3.83
CA VAL A 105 15.03 -16.85 4.69
C VAL A 105 16.26 -17.64 4.23
N THR A 106 16.38 -17.88 2.93
CA THR A 106 17.54 -18.56 2.34
C THR A 106 18.85 -17.84 2.68
N LYS A 107 18.87 -16.51 2.61
CA LYS A 107 20.08 -15.73 2.96
C LYS A 107 20.31 -15.66 4.46
N VAL A 108 19.25 -15.50 5.25
CA VAL A 108 19.29 -15.46 6.72
C VAL A 108 19.82 -16.77 7.30
N ARG A 109 19.54 -17.91 6.66
CA ARG A 109 20.05 -19.24 7.05
C ARG A 109 21.36 -19.63 6.38
N GLY A 110 21.89 -18.80 5.47
CA GLY A 110 23.15 -19.07 4.79
C GLY A 110 24.37 -18.89 5.69
N GLU A 111 25.56 -19.17 5.16
CA GLU A 111 26.82 -19.07 5.92
C GLU A 111 27.10 -17.67 6.50
N LYS A 112 26.61 -16.63 5.81
CA LYS A 112 26.72 -15.22 6.25
C LYS A 112 25.42 -14.72 6.91
N GLY A 113 24.56 -15.65 7.32
CA GLY A 113 23.26 -15.38 7.90
C GLY A 113 23.31 -15.01 9.38
N VAL A 114 22.16 -15.08 10.04
CA VAL A 114 22.06 -14.90 11.49
C VAL A 114 22.63 -16.12 12.21
N GLU A 115 23.13 -15.93 13.43
CA GLU A 115 23.69 -17.03 14.22
C GLU A 115 22.58 -17.94 14.78
N ILE A 116 22.37 -19.08 14.13
CA ILE A 116 21.46 -20.12 14.58
C ILE A 116 22.23 -21.12 15.46
N LYS A 117 21.92 -21.17 16.75
CA LYS A 117 22.60 -22.06 17.72
C LYS A 117 21.74 -22.36 18.94
N ASP A 118 22.17 -23.35 19.70
CA ASP A 118 21.58 -23.68 20.99
C ASP A 118 21.96 -22.62 22.02
N ARG A 119 20.96 -22.09 22.75
CA ARG A 119 21.16 -21.08 23.79
C ARG A 119 20.53 -21.52 25.10
N ARG A 120 21.16 -21.17 26.23
CA ARG A 120 20.64 -21.45 27.57
C ARG A 120 20.16 -20.17 28.24
N TYR A 121 18.93 -20.18 28.76
CA TYR A 121 18.36 -19.06 29.50
C TYR A 121 17.49 -19.57 30.64
N LEU A 122 17.69 -19.03 31.85
CA LEU A 122 17.00 -19.44 33.08
C LEU A 122 16.89 -20.97 33.24
N LEU A 123 18.04 -21.66 33.14
CA LEU A 123 18.18 -23.13 33.25
C LEU A 123 17.52 -23.95 32.13
N LYS A 124 16.83 -23.33 31.17
CA LYS A 124 16.23 -24.00 30.00
C LYS A 124 17.16 -23.91 28.79
N LEU A 125 17.24 -25.00 28.03
CA LEU A 125 17.95 -25.07 26.75
C LEU A 125 16.95 -24.79 25.61
N TYR A 126 17.33 -23.89 24.71
CA TYR A 126 16.60 -23.53 23.50
C TYR A 126 17.45 -23.92 22.30
N PRO A 127 17.22 -25.10 21.70
CA PRO A 127 18.02 -25.54 20.56
C PRO A 127 17.72 -24.70 19.31
N LYS A 128 18.71 -24.57 18.42
CA LYS A 128 18.59 -23.98 17.07
C LYS A 128 17.81 -22.66 17.00
N CYS A 129 18.00 -21.77 17.98
CA CYS A 129 17.34 -20.47 17.97
C CYS A 129 18.21 -19.38 17.37
N PHE A 130 17.64 -18.21 17.14
CA PHE A 130 18.33 -16.96 16.82
C PHE A 130 17.66 -15.81 17.60
N VAL A 131 18.30 -14.64 17.63
CA VAL A 131 17.79 -13.47 18.37
C VAL A 131 17.06 -12.52 17.42
N GLY A 132 15.91 -11.99 17.84
CA GLY A 132 15.10 -11.07 17.04
C GLY A 132 15.85 -9.80 16.62
N SER A 133 16.61 -9.19 17.53
CA SER A 133 17.46 -8.04 17.20
C SER A 133 18.54 -8.36 16.19
N ASP A 134 19.20 -9.51 16.32
CA ASP A 134 20.26 -9.93 15.39
C ASP A 134 19.69 -10.10 13.96
N LEU A 135 18.46 -10.58 13.83
CA LEU A 135 17.79 -10.67 12.53
C LEU A 135 17.53 -9.28 11.92
N VAL A 136 17.12 -8.31 12.73
CA VAL A 136 16.88 -6.94 12.28
C VAL A 136 18.19 -6.28 11.85
N ASP A 137 19.22 -6.35 12.70
CA ASP A 137 20.54 -5.79 12.41
C ASP A 137 21.13 -6.43 11.13
N TRP A 138 21.00 -7.75 11.00
CA TRP A 138 21.43 -8.45 9.80
C TRP A 138 20.72 -7.95 8.53
N MET A 139 19.41 -7.71 8.57
CA MET A 139 18.65 -7.16 7.43
C MET A 139 19.05 -5.72 7.10
N VAL A 140 19.34 -4.90 8.12
CA VAL A 140 19.82 -3.53 7.93
C VAL A 140 21.19 -3.54 7.26
N ASP A 141 22.13 -4.32 7.78
CA ASP A 141 23.52 -4.29 7.34
C ASP A 141 23.73 -5.00 6.00
N ASN A 142 23.10 -6.16 5.79
CA ASN A 142 23.37 -7.01 4.63
C ASN A 142 22.41 -6.77 3.45
N LEU A 143 21.23 -6.23 3.71
CA LEU A 143 20.20 -5.98 2.68
C LEU A 143 19.87 -4.49 2.52
N SER A 144 20.50 -3.60 3.30
CA SER A 144 20.22 -2.16 3.30
C SER A 144 18.74 -1.83 3.53
N ILE A 145 18.05 -2.67 4.32
CA ILE A 145 16.65 -2.49 4.65
C ILE A 145 16.53 -1.53 5.85
N PRO A 146 15.72 -0.45 5.77
CA PRO A 146 15.52 0.43 6.91
C PRO A 146 14.97 -0.31 8.13
N LEU A 147 15.38 0.10 9.33
CA LEU A 147 15.00 -0.52 10.61
C LEU A 147 13.49 -0.79 10.73
N GLU A 148 12.66 0.23 10.50
CA GLU A 148 11.20 0.11 10.59
C GLU A 148 10.63 -0.94 9.63
N LYS A 149 11.26 -1.10 8.47
CA LYS A 149 10.86 -2.09 7.46
C LYS A 149 11.34 -3.47 7.84
N ALA A 150 12.56 -3.61 8.38
CA ALA A 150 13.09 -4.87 8.87
C ALA A 150 12.19 -5.48 9.97
N VAL A 151 11.67 -4.66 10.89
CA VAL A 151 10.70 -5.11 11.91
C VAL A 151 9.41 -5.63 11.26
N LYS A 152 8.86 -4.91 10.28
CA LYS A 152 7.66 -5.35 9.55
C LYS A 152 7.88 -6.66 8.80
N ILE A 153 9.07 -6.86 8.22
CA ILE A 153 9.43 -8.11 7.55
C ILE A 153 9.50 -9.25 8.56
N GLY A 154 10.11 -9.03 9.73
CA GLY A 154 10.12 -10.00 10.82
C GLY A 154 8.70 -10.40 11.25
N GLN A 155 7.78 -9.43 11.35
CA GLN A 155 6.37 -9.72 11.62
C GLN A 155 5.74 -10.56 10.52
N GLN A 156 6.00 -10.25 9.25
CA GLN A 156 5.52 -11.06 8.12
C GLN A 156 6.04 -12.50 8.17
N LEU A 157 7.28 -12.73 8.59
CA LEU A 157 7.82 -14.09 8.76
C LEU A 157 7.09 -14.87 9.86
N VAL A 158 6.67 -14.19 10.94
CA VAL A 158 5.85 -14.79 12.01
C VAL A 158 4.44 -15.11 11.50
N ASP A 159 3.79 -14.14 10.85
CA ASP A 159 2.43 -14.27 10.33
C ASP A 159 2.32 -15.41 9.30
N ASN A 160 3.36 -15.57 8.47
CA ASN A 160 3.43 -16.64 7.45
C ASN A 160 3.93 -17.99 8.00
N LYS A 161 4.08 -18.14 9.33
CA LYS A 161 4.53 -19.39 9.97
C LYS A 161 5.88 -19.90 9.43
N ILE A 162 6.79 -18.98 9.14
CA ILE A 162 8.17 -19.29 8.75
C ILE A 162 9.06 -19.33 10.00
N ILE A 163 8.87 -18.35 10.89
CA ILE A 163 9.52 -18.28 12.20
C ILE A 163 8.47 -18.14 13.31
N HIS A 164 8.86 -18.46 14.53
CA HIS A 164 8.04 -18.20 15.71
C HIS A 164 8.91 -17.87 16.92
N HIS A 165 8.33 -17.16 17.88
CA HIS A 165 8.95 -16.97 19.19
C HIS A 165 8.97 -18.33 19.91
N VAL A 166 10.06 -18.67 20.60
CA VAL A 166 10.24 -20.01 21.22
C VAL A 166 9.23 -20.35 22.33
N HIS A 167 8.35 -19.41 22.72
CA HIS A 167 7.22 -19.64 23.61
C HIS A 167 5.85 -19.37 22.97
N ASP A 168 5.80 -18.98 21.69
CA ASP A 168 4.58 -18.63 20.94
C ASP A 168 3.69 -17.56 21.59
N GLN A 169 4.29 -16.71 22.44
CA GLN A 169 3.60 -15.70 23.24
C GLN A 169 3.72 -14.27 22.70
N HIS A 170 4.53 -14.05 21.66
CA HIS A 170 4.89 -12.71 21.21
C HIS A 170 4.77 -12.57 19.68
N GLU A 171 4.36 -11.37 19.27
CA GLU A 171 4.61 -10.83 17.93
C GLU A 171 6.13 -10.65 17.70
N PHE A 172 6.53 -10.32 16.48
CA PHE A 172 7.93 -10.07 16.20
C PHE A 172 8.39 -8.74 16.82
N GLU A 173 9.44 -8.80 17.63
CA GLU A 173 10.05 -7.64 18.28
C GLU A 173 11.55 -7.55 17.99
N ASN A 174 12.03 -6.34 17.67
CA ASN A 174 13.46 -6.00 17.60
C ASN A 174 14.08 -5.92 19.00
N ARG A 175 14.22 -7.06 19.67
CA ARG A 175 14.74 -7.20 21.04
C ARG A 175 15.52 -8.49 21.19
N TYR A 176 16.15 -8.65 22.34
CA TYR A 176 16.80 -9.89 22.75
C TYR A 176 15.77 -10.97 23.14
N LEU A 177 14.99 -11.41 22.15
CA LEU A 177 14.02 -12.50 22.25
C LEU A 177 14.45 -13.63 21.31
N PHE A 178 14.16 -14.87 21.71
CA PHE A 178 14.55 -16.04 20.93
C PHE A 178 13.44 -16.44 19.97
N TYR A 179 13.84 -16.62 18.71
CA TYR A 179 13.00 -17.12 17.65
C TYR A 179 13.61 -18.39 17.06
N ARG A 180 12.76 -19.18 16.40
CA ARG A 180 13.13 -20.40 15.71
C ARG A 180 12.39 -20.48 14.39
N PHE A 181 13.01 -21.12 13.41
CA PHE A 181 12.32 -21.47 12.16
C PHE A 181 11.47 -22.71 12.37
N TYR A 182 10.26 -22.73 11.80
CA TYR A 182 9.39 -23.92 11.87
C TYR A 182 10.01 -25.17 11.24
N ILE A 183 10.95 -25.01 10.31
CA ILE A 183 11.66 -26.13 9.68
C ILE A 183 12.69 -26.82 10.60
N ASP A 184 13.02 -26.20 11.74
CA ASP A 184 13.96 -26.73 12.73
C ASP A 184 13.28 -27.29 13.98
N GLU A 185 11.94 -27.23 14.03
CA GLU A 185 11.11 -27.87 15.07
C GLU A 185 11.12 -29.39 14.91
#